data_AF-A0A1X1WV94-F1
#
_entry.id   AF-A0A1X1WV94-F1
#
_cell.length_a   1.000
_cell.length_b   1.000
_cell.length_c   1.000
_cell.angle_alpha   90.00
_cell.angle_beta   90.00
_cell.angle_gamma   90.00
#
_symmetry.space_group_name_H-M   'P 1'
#
loop_
_entity.id
_entity.type
_entity.pdbx_description
1 polymer ?
#
loop_
_entity_poly.entity_id
_entity_poly.type
_entity_poly.pdbx_seq_one_letter_code
_entity_poly.pdbx_strand_id
1 'polypeptide(L)'
;MRRPSLPSSFHTKVHETFDRLIERTPTGRTEFFDPEQFPWIADIEARADEIKAELDGLLTRVDDLPNFQDIQEEQQQLTQDDNWKVFLFHAYGARADENCRRCPKTAEIVESIPGMTTAMFSVLRGRKHIPPHTGPWKGVLRYHLALRTPTDETAARIRVGHSIKHWTEGQSLVFDDTFEHEVWNDSDETRVVLFVDVIRKLPWYLAIPNRAFIAAIRRSPYIQRGLANNEAWQETLGAAKAM
;
A
#
# COMPACT_ATOMS: atom_id res chain seq x y z
N MET A 1 22.05 1.83 3.10
CA MET A 1 21.98 3.16 2.47
C MET A 1 21.35 4.14 3.44
N ARG A 2 21.81 5.41 3.46
CA ARG A 2 21.31 6.45 4.39
C ARG A 2 19.99 7.04 3.85
N ARG A 3 19.03 7.26 4.75
CA ARG A 3 17.72 7.88 4.50
C ARG A 3 17.83 9.17 3.67
N PRO A 4 16.89 9.48 2.76
CA PRO A 4 16.75 10.82 2.20
C PRO A 4 16.48 11.81 3.33
N SER A 5 17.26 12.88 3.39
CA SER A 5 17.10 13.94 4.36
C SER A 5 15.90 14.83 4.01
N LEU A 6 14.79 14.66 4.73
CA LEU A 6 13.78 15.72 4.84
C LEU A 6 14.38 16.91 5.61
N PRO A 7 14.19 18.16 5.15
CA PRO A 7 14.76 19.32 5.82
C PRO A 7 14.06 19.55 7.17
N SER A 8 14.80 20.13 8.13
CA SER A 8 14.47 20.36 9.56
C SER A 8 14.71 19.17 10.50
N SER A 9 15.80 19.25 11.26
CA SER A 9 16.22 18.31 12.31
C SER A 9 15.18 18.10 13.43
N PHE A 10 14.18 18.97 13.53
CA PHE A 10 13.08 18.84 14.49
C PHE A 10 12.06 17.78 14.05
N HIS A 11 11.70 17.72 12.76
CA HIS A 11 10.78 16.70 12.24
C HIS A 11 11.35 15.30 12.40
N THR A 12 12.64 15.12 12.14
CA THR A 12 13.35 13.84 12.34
C THR A 12 13.32 13.40 13.81
N LYS A 13 13.53 14.33 14.75
CA LYS A 13 13.53 14.00 16.19
C LYS A 13 12.15 13.65 16.74
N VAL A 14 11.10 14.31 16.27
CA VAL A 14 9.71 14.00 16.67
C VAL A 14 9.32 12.62 16.14
N HIS A 15 9.65 12.33 14.88
CA HIS A 15 9.45 11.04 14.23
C HIS A 15 10.14 9.89 14.99
N GLU A 16 11.45 10.01 15.24
CA GLU A 16 12.22 9.00 15.99
C GLU A 16 11.73 8.80 17.43
N THR A 17 11.21 9.85 18.06
CA THR A 17 10.68 9.74 19.42
C THR A 17 9.35 9.00 19.43
N PHE A 18 8.47 9.29 18.47
CA PHE A 18 7.20 8.59 18.33
C PHE A 18 7.39 7.10 18.02
N ASP A 19 8.29 6.78 17.09
CA ASP A 19 8.64 5.40 16.75
C ASP A 19 9.15 4.64 17.98
N ARG A 20 10.09 5.22 18.74
CA ARG A 20 10.60 4.63 20.00
C ARG A 20 9.53 4.41 21.05
N LEU A 21 8.50 5.26 21.11
CA LEU A 21 7.38 5.06 22.04
C LEU A 21 6.49 3.90 21.58
N ILE A 22 6.25 3.76 20.27
CA ILE A 22 5.53 2.60 19.73
C ILE A 22 6.31 1.32 19.93
N GLU A 23 7.63 1.31 19.74
CA GLU A 23 8.50 0.14 19.96
C GLU A 23 8.46 -0.40 21.39
N ARG A 24 8.08 0.43 22.37
CA ARG A 24 7.89 0.03 23.77
C ARG A 24 6.53 -0.62 24.04
N THR A 25 5.61 -0.60 23.08
CA THR A 25 4.32 -1.31 23.18
C THR A 25 4.50 -2.80 22.86
N PRO A 26 3.61 -3.70 23.31
CA PRO A 26 3.76 -5.15 23.11
C PRO A 26 3.91 -5.57 21.64
N THR A 27 3.24 -4.88 20.72
CA THR A 27 3.30 -5.16 19.29
C THR A 27 4.26 -4.24 18.54
N GLY A 28 4.99 -3.37 19.25
CA GLY A 28 5.81 -2.29 18.70
C GLY A 28 6.94 -2.76 17.78
N ARG A 29 7.40 -4.00 17.97
CA ARG A 29 8.52 -4.60 17.24
C ARG A 29 8.11 -5.86 16.46
N THR A 30 6.81 -6.04 16.24
CA THR A 30 6.26 -7.14 15.45
C THR A 30 6.44 -6.84 13.97
N GLU A 31 7.16 -7.70 13.24
CA GLU A 31 7.37 -7.58 11.79
C GLU A 31 6.09 -7.96 11.03
N PHE A 32 5.58 -9.16 11.26
CA PHE A 32 4.32 -9.67 10.72
C PHE A 32 3.32 -9.92 11.84
N PHE A 33 2.07 -9.54 11.60
CA PHE A 33 0.96 -9.76 12.51
C PHE A 33 0.13 -10.93 12.04
N ASP A 34 -0.48 -11.62 13.00
CA ASP A 34 -1.46 -12.66 12.71
C ASP A 34 -2.75 -12.01 12.18
N PRO A 35 -3.24 -12.39 10.98
CA PRO A 35 -4.50 -11.89 10.44
C PRO A 35 -5.69 -12.07 11.38
N GLU A 36 -5.72 -13.09 12.25
CA GLU A 36 -6.81 -13.31 13.21
C GLU A 36 -6.97 -12.15 14.22
N GLN A 37 -5.95 -11.33 14.41
CA GLN A 37 -6.02 -10.12 15.26
C GLN A 37 -6.89 -9.01 14.65
N PHE A 38 -7.29 -9.16 13.38
CA PHE A 38 -8.06 -8.19 12.61
C PHE A 38 -9.35 -8.87 12.10
N PRO A 39 -10.44 -8.87 12.89
CA PRO A 39 -11.64 -9.64 12.57
C PRO A 39 -12.25 -9.33 11.20
N TRP A 40 -12.08 -8.10 10.70
CA TRP A 40 -12.54 -7.68 9.39
C TRP A 40 -11.84 -8.41 8.23
N ILE A 41 -10.64 -8.98 8.42
CA ILE A 41 -9.90 -9.66 7.35
C ILE A 41 -10.70 -10.84 6.79
N ALA A 42 -11.36 -11.63 7.65
CA ALA A 42 -12.16 -12.77 7.21
C ALA A 42 -13.29 -12.35 6.25
N ASP A 43 -13.90 -11.19 6.50
CA ASP A 43 -14.94 -10.63 5.63
C ASP A 43 -14.37 -10.17 4.28
N ILE A 44 -13.15 -9.62 4.26
CA ILE A 44 -12.48 -9.21 3.01
C ILE A 44 -12.06 -10.44 2.20
N GLU A 45 -11.47 -11.45 2.84
CA GLU A 45 -11.06 -12.71 2.18
C GLU A 45 -12.27 -13.44 1.59
N ALA A 46 -13.40 -13.46 2.30
CA ALA A 46 -14.66 -14.03 1.80
C ALA A 46 -15.22 -13.30 0.56
N ARG A 47 -14.82 -12.03 0.35
CA ARG A 47 -15.22 -11.20 -0.80
C ARG A 47 -14.09 -11.02 -1.82
N ALA A 48 -13.01 -11.79 -1.71
CA ALA A 48 -11.85 -11.67 -2.60
C ALA A 48 -12.22 -11.86 -4.07
N ASP A 49 -13.17 -12.74 -4.39
CA ASP A 49 -13.63 -12.97 -5.75
C ASP A 49 -14.35 -11.75 -6.37
N GLU A 50 -15.09 -10.96 -5.56
CA GLU A 50 -15.68 -9.69 -6.03
C GLU A 50 -14.60 -8.69 -6.43
N ILE A 51 -13.53 -8.61 -5.63
CA ILE A 51 -12.39 -7.72 -5.89
C ILE A 51 -11.64 -8.19 -7.14
N LYS A 52 -11.40 -9.50 -7.26
CA LYS A 52 -10.71 -10.10 -8.41
C LYS A 52 -11.47 -9.89 -9.71
N ALA A 53 -12.79 -9.99 -9.70
CA ALA A 53 -13.60 -9.76 -10.90
C ALA A 53 -13.42 -8.34 -11.46
N GLU A 54 -13.38 -7.32 -10.59
CA GLU A 54 -13.11 -5.93 -11.01
C GLU A 54 -11.65 -5.73 -11.42
N LEU A 55 -10.72 -6.36 -10.71
CA LEU A 55 -9.29 -6.34 -11.06
C LEU A 55 -9.04 -6.95 -12.45
N ASP A 56 -9.64 -8.08 -12.77
CA ASP A 56 -9.45 -8.76 -14.06
C ASP A 56 -9.83 -7.85 -15.23
N GLY A 57 -10.89 -7.05 -15.07
CA GLY A 57 -11.27 -6.01 -16.02
C GLY A 57 -10.15 -4.97 -16.23
N LEU A 58 -9.51 -4.50 -15.16
CA LEU A 58 -8.39 -3.56 -15.24
C LEU A 58 -7.15 -4.20 -15.88
N LEU A 59 -6.87 -5.47 -15.58
CA LEU A 59 -5.68 -6.17 -16.08
C LEU A 59 -5.72 -6.41 -17.59
N THR A 60 -6.90 -6.39 -18.23
CA THR A 60 -6.99 -6.41 -19.71
C THR A 60 -6.28 -5.23 -20.37
N ARG A 61 -6.12 -4.11 -19.63
CA ARG A 61 -5.45 -2.89 -20.06
C ARG A 61 -4.38 -2.48 -19.05
N VAL A 62 -3.60 -3.46 -18.57
CA VAL A 62 -2.58 -3.24 -17.53
C VAL A 62 -1.53 -2.19 -17.90
N ASP A 63 -1.21 -2.03 -19.19
CA ASP A 63 -0.27 -1.00 -19.67
C ASP A 63 -0.79 0.42 -19.49
N ASP A 64 -2.12 0.60 -19.48
CA ASP A 64 -2.76 1.90 -19.28
C ASP A 64 -2.76 2.33 -17.81
N LEU A 65 -2.46 1.43 -16.89
CA LEU A 65 -2.30 1.77 -15.48
C LEU A 65 -1.05 2.64 -15.29
N PRO A 66 -1.10 3.63 -14.40
CA PRO A 66 0.03 4.51 -14.16
C PRO A 66 1.13 3.71 -13.45
N ASN A 67 2.39 4.06 -13.73
CA ASN A 67 3.47 3.55 -12.91
C ASN A 67 3.40 4.19 -11.52
N PHE A 68 3.94 3.50 -10.52
CA PHE A 68 3.88 4.07 -9.17
C PHE A 68 4.66 5.38 -9.06
N GLN A 69 5.79 5.49 -9.75
CA GLN A 69 6.58 6.73 -9.79
C GLN A 69 5.88 7.90 -10.48
N ASP A 70 4.89 7.65 -11.33
CA ASP A 70 4.12 8.71 -12.00
C ASP A 70 3.07 9.30 -11.03
N ILE A 71 2.57 8.49 -10.11
CA ILE A 71 1.65 8.92 -9.05
C ILE A 71 2.40 9.47 -7.83
N GLN A 72 3.51 8.86 -7.43
CA GLN A 72 4.33 9.29 -6.30
C GLN A 72 5.79 9.38 -6.73
N GLU A 73 6.25 10.60 -7.01
CA GLU A 73 7.61 10.88 -7.52
C GLU A 73 8.72 10.29 -6.63
N GLU A 74 8.50 10.22 -5.32
CA GLU A 74 9.44 9.69 -4.35
C GLU A 74 9.75 8.20 -4.56
N GLN A 75 8.87 7.48 -5.26
CA GLN A 75 9.07 6.06 -5.62
C GLN A 75 10.10 5.88 -6.74
N GLN A 76 10.54 6.94 -7.42
CA GLN A 76 11.67 6.89 -8.38
C GLN A 76 12.96 6.34 -7.76
N GLN A 77 13.10 6.43 -6.42
CA GLN A 77 14.24 5.83 -5.72
C GLN A 77 14.19 4.30 -5.70
N LEU A 78 13.00 3.71 -5.86
CA LEU A 78 12.75 2.26 -5.77
C LEU A 78 12.52 1.62 -7.13
N THR A 79 12.05 2.39 -8.11
CA THR A 79 11.74 1.88 -9.45
C THR A 79 12.12 2.87 -10.53
N GLN A 80 12.69 2.35 -11.62
CA GLN A 80 13.11 3.10 -12.80
C GLN A 80 12.58 2.46 -14.09
N ASP A 81 11.64 1.53 -13.95
CA ASP A 81 10.97 0.82 -15.04
C ASP A 81 9.45 0.87 -14.86
N ASP A 82 8.72 0.33 -15.84
CA ASP A 82 7.25 0.34 -15.88
C ASP A 82 6.62 -0.94 -15.33
N ASN A 83 7.38 -1.75 -14.58
CA ASN A 83 6.93 -3.05 -14.09
C ASN A 83 6.24 -3.00 -12.72
N TRP A 84 6.08 -1.80 -12.15
CA TRP A 84 5.32 -1.57 -10.93
C TRP A 84 4.20 -0.55 -11.17
N LYS A 85 2.98 -1.06 -11.34
CA LYS A 85 1.77 -0.28 -11.61
C LYS A 85 0.89 -0.18 -10.37
N VAL A 86 0.11 0.90 -10.26
CA VAL A 86 -0.83 1.11 -9.15
C VAL A 86 -2.20 1.57 -9.63
N PHE A 87 -3.25 1.21 -8.90
CA PHE A 87 -4.61 1.74 -9.13
C PHE A 87 -5.19 2.24 -7.82
N LEU A 88 -5.22 3.56 -7.63
CA LEU A 88 -5.50 4.21 -6.35
C LEU A 88 -7.01 4.30 -6.07
N PHE A 89 -7.47 3.83 -4.91
CA PHE A 89 -8.83 4.08 -4.40
C PHE A 89 -8.84 5.22 -3.40
N HIS A 90 -7.91 5.18 -2.44
CA HIS A 90 -7.78 6.17 -1.38
C HIS A 90 -6.32 6.47 -1.11
N ALA A 91 -5.99 7.74 -0.87
CA ALA A 91 -4.70 8.18 -0.32
C ALA A 91 -4.92 9.05 0.91
N TYR A 92 -4.52 8.55 2.08
CA TYR A 92 -4.70 9.22 3.38
C TYR A 92 -6.12 9.80 3.60
N GLY A 93 -7.14 9.01 3.24
CA GLY A 93 -8.56 9.35 3.38
C GLY A 93 -9.11 10.29 2.30
N ALA A 94 -8.31 10.69 1.30
CA ALA A 94 -8.81 11.30 0.08
C ALA A 94 -9.19 10.21 -0.92
N ARG A 95 -10.38 10.31 -1.50
CA ARG A 95 -10.97 9.31 -2.40
C ARG A 95 -10.70 9.65 -3.86
N ALA A 96 -10.31 8.65 -4.64
CA ALA A 96 -10.19 8.77 -6.10
C ALA A 96 -11.53 8.37 -6.74
N ASP A 97 -12.46 9.32 -6.84
CA ASP A 97 -13.87 9.03 -7.18
C ASP A 97 -14.07 8.27 -8.51
N GLU A 98 -13.26 8.56 -9.53
CA GLU A 98 -13.32 7.85 -10.82
C GLU A 98 -12.91 6.38 -10.68
N ASN A 99 -11.83 6.11 -9.95
CA ASN A 99 -11.36 4.74 -9.72
C ASN A 99 -12.36 3.96 -8.87
N CYS A 100 -12.90 4.58 -7.83
CA CYS A 100 -13.97 3.99 -7.02
C CYS A 100 -15.23 3.71 -7.85
N ARG A 101 -15.56 4.55 -8.85
CA ARG A 101 -16.67 4.30 -9.77
C ARG A 101 -16.41 3.16 -10.75
N ARG A 102 -15.14 2.89 -11.09
CA ARG A 102 -14.74 1.76 -11.97
C ARG A 102 -14.70 0.42 -11.25
N CYS A 103 -14.39 0.42 -9.96
CA CYS A 103 -14.39 -0.78 -9.11
C CYS A 103 -15.27 -0.54 -7.86
N PRO A 104 -16.59 -0.37 -8.03
CA PRO A 104 -17.49 -0.03 -6.93
C PRO A 104 -17.53 -1.07 -5.81
N LYS A 105 -17.38 -2.37 -6.11
CA LYS A 105 -17.35 -3.42 -5.08
C LYS A 105 -16.08 -3.37 -4.27
N THR A 106 -14.94 -3.20 -4.93
CA THR A 106 -13.66 -3.01 -4.25
C THR A 106 -13.69 -1.75 -3.38
N ALA A 107 -14.24 -0.64 -3.89
CA ALA A 107 -14.38 0.61 -3.14
C ALA A 107 -15.23 0.41 -1.87
N GLU A 108 -16.40 -0.21 -2.00
CA GLU A 108 -17.28 -0.56 -0.87
C GLU A 108 -16.55 -1.40 0.19
N ILE A 109 -15.79 -2.42 -0.26
CA ILE A 109 -15.04 -3.32 0.62
C ILE A 109 -13.92 -2.58 1.35
N VAL A 110 -13.07 -1.81 0.65
CA VAL A 110 -11.95 -1.10 1.30
C VAL A 110 -12.43 0.02 2.23
N GLU A 111 -13.56 0.66 1.92
CA GLU A 111 -14.19 1.68 2.77
C GLU A 111 -14.77 1.07 4.07
N SER A 112 -15.06 -0.23 4.09
CA SER A 112 -15.49 -0.95 5.29
C SER A 112 -14.36 -1.25 6.28
N ILE A 113 -13.09 -1.18 5.84
CA ILE A 113 -11.92 -1.54 6.65
C ILE A 113 -11.70 -0.49 7.77
N PRO A 114 -11.74 -0.89 9.06
CA PRO A 114 -11.59 0.05 10.17
C PRO A 114 -10.23 0.75 10.16
N GLY A 115 -10.26 2.08 10.07
CA GLY A 115 -9.04 2.89 10.09
C GLY A 115 -8.19 2.79 8.83
N MET A 116 -8.77 2.36 7.69
CA MET A 116 -8.13 2.48 6.39
C MET A 116 -7.74 3.94 6.11
N THR A 117 -6.51 4.14 5.66
CA THR A 117 -6.01 5.44 5.23
C THR A 117 -5.71 5.46 3.74
N THR A 118 -5.10 4.39 3.24
CA THR A 118 -4.68 4.28 1.84
C THR A 118 -5.15 2.93 1.33
N ALA A 119 -5.68 2.89 0.11
CA ALA A 119 -6.08 1.65 -0.55
C ALA A 119 -5.78 1.73 -2.05
N MET A 120 -5.16 0.71 -2.61
CA MET A 120 -4.86 0.61 -4.04
C MET A 120 -4.67 -0.85 -4.48
N PHE A 121 -4.82 -1.13 -5.77
CA PHE A 121 -4.17 -2.31 -6.33
C PHE A 121 -2.69 -2.02 -6.57
N SER A 122 -1.82 -2.95 -6.18
CA SER A 122 -0.39 -2.91 -6.45
C SER A 122 -0.04 -4.08 -7.37
N VAL A 123 0.27 -3.76 -8.62
CA VAL A 123 0.53 -4.73 -9.70
C VAL A 123 2.03 -4.77 -9.94
N LEU A 124 2.62 -5.94 -9.75
CA LEU A 124 4.05 -6.16 -9.91
C LEU A 124 4.26 -7.20 -11.00
N ARG A 125 4.79 -6.76 -12.14
CA ARG A 125 5.07 -7.66 -13.27
C ARG A 125 6.17 -8.66 -12.94
N GLY A 126 6.26 -9.68 -13.77
CA GLY A 126 7.33 -10.68 -13.69
C GLY A 126 8.71 -10.04 -13.67
N ARG A 127 9.63 -10.69 -12.99
CA ARG A 127 11.06 -10.33 -12.88
C ARG A 127 11.33 -9.01 -12.17
N LYS A 128 10.33 -8.40 -11.54
CA LYS A 128 10.50 -7.14 -10.81
C LYS A 128 11.04 -7.39 -9.40
N HIS A 129 12.09 -6.65 -9.07
CA HIS A 129 12.66 -6.53 -7.73
C HIS A 129 12.45 -5.11 -7.21
N ILE A 130 11.94 -4.98 -5.99
CA ILE A 130 11.87 -3.71 -5.26
C ILE A 130 12.98 -3.77 -4.19
N PRO A 131 13.96 -2.86 -4.24
CA PRO A 131 15.12 -2.90 -3.36
C PRO A 131 14.75 -2.66 -1.88
N PRO A 132 15.66 -2.95 -0.94
CA PRO A 132 15.42 -2.71 0.48
C PRO A 132 15.06 -1.26 0.79
N HIS A 133 13.94 -1.05 1.48
CA HIS A 133 13.45 0.27 1.87
C HIS A 133 12.62 0.20 3.16
N THR A 134 12.23 1.36 3.69
CA THR A 134 11.42 1.46 4.91
C THR A 134 10.25 2.40 4.67
N GLY A 135 9.11 2.05 5.25
CA GLY A 135 7.94 2.88 5.34
C GLY A 135 8.19 4.16 6.13
N PRO A 136 7.45 5.23 5.83
CA PRO A 136 7.70 6.54 6.42
C PRO A 136 7.11 6.70 7.83
N TRP A 137 6.23 5.82 8.32
CA TRP A 137 5.49 6.08 9.56
C TRP A 137 5.03 4.83 10.33
N LYS A 138 5.47 4.67 11.58
CA LYS A 138 5.19 3.49 12.43
C LYS A 138 3.77 3.43 12.99
N GLY A 139 3.00 4.51 12.81
CA GLY A 139 1.61 4.62 13.25
C GLY A 139 0.58 4.00 12.29
N VAL A 140 1.01 3.45 11.16
CA VAL A 140 0.18 2.62 10.29
C VAL A 140 0.75 1.21 10.21
N LEU A 141 -0.08 0.25 9.82
CA LEU A 141 0.33 -1.10 9.42
C LEU A 141 -0.09 -1.31 7.97
N ARG A 142 0.68 -2.13 7.24
CA ARG A 142 0.38 -2.50 5.86
C ARG A 142 -0.32 -3.85 5.82
N TYR A 143 -1.45 -3.88 5.14
CA TYR A 143 -2.25 -5.06 4.83
C TYR A 143 -2.19 -5.33 3.34
N HIS A 144 -1.86 -6.58 2.97
CA HIS A 144 -1.96 -7.08 1.61
C HIS A 144 -2.94 -8.25 1.56
N LEU A 145 -3.98 -8.18 0.72
CA LEU A 145 -4.69 -9.36 0.25
C LEU A 145 -4.09 -9.80 -1.08
N ALA A 146 -3.67 -11.05 -1.21
CA ALA A 146 -3.19 -11.60 -2.47
C ALA A 146 -4.38 -11.84 -3.43
N LEU A 147 -4.39 -11.16 -4.58
CA LEU A 147 -5.47 -11.27 -5.57
C LEU A 147 -5.06 -12.11 -6.78
N ARG A 148 -3.79 -12.02 -7.17
CA ARG A 148 -3.13 -12.90 -8.15
C ARG A 148 -1.72 -13.19 -7.70
N THR A 149 -1.31 -14.44 -7.73
CA THR A 149 0.06 -14.87 -7.45
C THR A 149 0.61 -15.69 -8.61
N PRO A 150 1.93 -15.76 -8.79
CA PRO A 150 2.51 -16.72 -9.73
C PRO A 150 2.12 -18.16 -9.37
N THR A 151 2.17 -19.05 -10.35
CA THR A 151 1.89 -20.48 -10.16
C THR A 151 2.82 -21.09 -9.11
N ASP A 152 4.10 -20.71 -9.11
CA ASP A 152 5.01 -20.95 -8.01
C ASP A 152 4.95 -19.77 -7.02
N GLU A 153 4.18 -19.92 -5.94
CA GLU A 153 4.03 -18.90 -4.91
C GLU A 153 5.37 -18.50 -4.27
N THR A 154 6.36 -19.39 -4.27
CA THR A 154 7.68 -19.09 -3.68
C THR A 154 8.50 -18.11 -4.53
N ALA A 155 8.14 -17.98 -5.82
CA ALA A 155 8.78 -17.03 -6.72
C ALA A 155 8.42 -15.57 -6.40
N ALA A 156 7.29 -15.32 -5.72
CA ALA A 156 6.92 -14.00 -5.22
C ALA A 156 7.02 -13.93 -3.69
N ARG A 157 8.01 -13.18 -3.19
CA ARG A 157 8.28 -13.10 -1.74
C ARG A 157 8.49 -11.68 -1.27
N ILE A 158 8.23 -11.47 0.02
CA ILE A 158 8.56 -10.26 0.76
C ILE A 158 9.40 -10.61 1.98
N ARG A 159 10.50 -9.89 2.16
CA ARG A 159 11.26 -9.85 3.42
C ARG A 159 10.83 -8.62 4.20
N VAL A 160 10.53 -8.76 5.49
CA VAL A 160 10.30 -7.65 6.42
C VAL A 160 11.16 -7.90 7.64
N GLY A 161 12.15 -7.05 7.87
CA GLY A 161 13.18 -7.28 8.88
C GLY A 161 13.91 -8.61 8.61
N HIS A 162 13.74 -9.57 9.52
CA HIS A 162 14.35 -10.89 9.44
C HIS A 162 13.42 -11.98 8.90
N SER A 163 12.13 -11.68 8.75
CA SER A 163 11.13 -12.65 8.32
C SER A 163 10.89 -12.59 6.82
N ILE A 164 10.74 -13.75 6.18
CA ILE A 164 10.33 -13.87 4.77
C ILE A 164 8.95 -14.53 4.71
N LYS A 165 8.05 -13.95 3.91
CA LYS A 165 6.72 -14.48 3.62
C LYS A 165 6.48 -14.50 2.12
N HIS A 166 5.54 -15.34 1.71
CA HIS A 166 5.03 -15.44 0.34
C HIS A 166 3.57 -15.04 0.34
N TRP A 167 3.04 -14.70 -0.83
CA TRP A 167 1.62 -14.48 -1.02
C TRP A 167 0.97 -15.76 -1.50
N THR A 168 -0.14 -16.12 -0.87
CA THR A 168 -1.02 -17.20 -1.29
C THR A 168 -2.35 -16.58 -1.69
N GLU A 169 -2.82 -16.87 -2.90
CA GLU A 169 -4.01 -16.23 -3.47
C GLU A 169 -5.23 -16.38 -2.53
N GLY A 170 -5.95 -15.27 -2.31
CA GLY A 170 -7.08 -15.21 -1.38
C GLY A 170 -6.70 -15.07 0.10
N GLN A 171 -5.40 -15.10 0.45
CA GLN A 171 -4.93 -14.94 1.82
C GLN A 171 -4.27 -13.58 2.07
N SER A 172 -4.33 -13.16 3.33
CA SER A 172 -3.84 -11.86 3.79
C SER A 172 -2.49 -11.92 4.48
N LEU A 173 -1.69 -10.87 4.30
CA LEU A 173 -0.53 -10.54 5.12
C LEU A 173 -0.74 -9.18 5.79
N VAL A 174 -0.37 -9.07 7.06
CA VAL A 174 -0.27 -7.79 7.77
C VAL A 174 1.15 -7.62 8.31
N PHE A 175 1.79 -6.49 8.04
CA PHE A 175 3.15 -6.22 8.46
C PHE A 175 3.41 -4.75 8.79
N ASP A 176 4.45 -4.52 9.59
CA ASP A 176 4.97 -3.19 9.89
C ASP A 176 6.03 -2.84 8.83
N ASP A 177 5.66 -1.99 7.86
CA ASP A 177 6.54 -1.60 6.77
C ASP A 177 7.67 -0.66 7.21
N THR A 178 7.72 -0.20 8.47
CA THR A 178 8.86 0.57 8.99
C THR A 178 10.09 -0.26 9.24
N PHE A 179 9.96 -1.59 9.34
CA PHE A 179 11.09 -2.48 9.19
C PHE A 179 11.61 -2.42 7.76
N GLU A 180 12.92 -2.56 7.59
CA GLU A 180 13.48 -2.67 6.25
C GLU A 180 12.84 -3.87 5.55
N HIS A 181 12.27 -3.62 4.37
CA HIS A 181 11.58 -4.62 3.60
C HIS A 181 11.97 -4.56 2.13
N GLU A 182 11.86 -5.72 1.48
CA GLU A 182 12.34 -5.96 0.13
C GLU A 182 11.41 -6.98 -0.53
N VAL A 183 11.13 -6.79 -1.82
CA VAL A 183 10.13 -7.60 -2.54
C VAL A 183 10.72 -8.11 -3.84
N TRP A 184 10.49 -9.39 -4.12
CA TRP A 184 10.88 -10.03 -5.37
C TRP A 184 9.67 -10.67 -6.03
N ASN A 185 9.61 -10.57 -7.35
CA ASN A 185 8.84 -11.45 -8.20
C ASN A 185 9.80 -12.07 -9.21
N ASP A 186 10.36 -13.23 -8.87
CA ASP A 186 11.34 -13.93 -9.72
C ASP A 186 10.66 -14.77 -10.82
N SER A 187 9.33 -14.79 -10.86
CA SER A 187 8.56 -15.44 -11.94
C SER A 187 8.43 -14.53 -13.17
N ASP A 188 7.93 -15.06 -14.28
CA ASP A 188 7.49 -14.28 -15.45
C ASP A 188 6.02 -13.82 -15.33
N GLU A 189 5.32 -14.26 -14.29
CA GLU A 189 3.90 -13.99 -14.08
C GLU A 189 3.69 -12.70 -13.27
N THR A 190 2.54 -12.06 -13.45
CA THR A 190 2.18 -10.85 -12.71
C THR A 190 1.59 -11.19 -11.35
N ARG A 191 2.09 -10.56 -10.31
CA ARG A 191 1.57 -10.65 -8.94
C ARG A 191 0.75 -9.40 -8.62
N VAL A 192 -0.46 -9.55 -8.11
CA VAL A 192 -1.32 -8.43 -7.71
C VAL A 192 -1.78 -8.61 -6.28
N VAL A 193 -1.67 -7.53 -5.50
CA VAL A 193 -2.23 -7.46 -4.15
C VAL A 193 -3.18 -6.27 -4.03
N LEU A 194 -4.23 -6.41 -3.22
CA LEU A 194 -4.91 -5.26 -2.63
C LEU A 194 -4.01 -4.73 -1.52
N PHE A 195 -3.45 -3.56 -1.73
CA PHE A 195 -2.61 -2.86 -0.77
C PHE A 195 -3.50 -1.92 0.05
N VAL A 196 -3.47 -2.06 1.38
CA VAL A 196 -4.18 -1.16 2.30
C VAL A 196 -3.26 -0.78 3.45
N ASP A 197 -3.14 0.52 3.73
CA ASP A 197 -2.58 0.97 5.01
C ASP A 197 -3.72 1.20 6.00
N VAL A 198 -3.57 0.68 7.22
CA VAL A 198 -4.54 0.82 8.31
C VAL A 198 -3.89 1.49 9.52
N ILE A 199 -4.66 2.31 10.24
CA ILE A 199 -4.19 2.95 11.48
C ILE A 199 -3.83 1.86 12.49
N ARG A 200 -2.58 1.87 12.96
CA ARG A 200 -2.09 0.95 13.99
C ARG A 200 -2.90 1.12 15.27
N LYS A 201 -3.38 0.00 15.82
CA LYS A 201 -4.03 -0.03 17.13
C LYS A 201 -2.99 0.27 18.21
N LEU A 202 -3.10 1.44 18.83
CA LEU A 202 -2.17 1.96 19.83
C LEU A 202 -2.90 2.31 21.14
N PRO A 203 -2.20 2.35 22.29
CA PRO A 203 -2.73 2.95 23.50
C PRO A 203 -3.18 4.39 23.27
N TRP A 204 -4.21 4.85 23.98
CA TRP A 204 -4.88 6.14 23.72
C TRP A 204 -3.90 7.33 23.63
N TYR A 205 -2.86 7.36 24.47
CA TYR A 205 -1.86 8.43 24.52
C TYR A 205 -0.95 8.49 23.27
N LEU A 206 -0.85 7.40 22.50
CA LEU A 206 -0.19 7.39 21.18
C LEU A 206 -1.21 7.43 20.04
N ALA A 207 -2.40 6.87 20.23
CA ALA A 207 -3.44 6.83 19.21
C ALA A 207 -3.97 8.23 18.85
N ILE A 208 -4.16 9.12 19.83
CA ILE A 208 -4.61 10.50 19.60
C ILE A 208 -3.62 11.27 18.73
N PRO A 209 -2.32 11.42 19.11
CA PRO A 209 -1.36 12.12 18.26
C PRO A 209 -1.15 11.42 16.90
N ASN A 210 -1.22 10.08 16.83
CA ASN A 210 -1.15 9.36 15.57
C ASN A 210 -2.26 9.77 14.58
N ARG A 211 -3.51 9.77 15.06
CA ARG A 211 -4.68 10.16 14.24
C ARG A 211 -4.58 11.61 13.79
N ALA A 212 -4.14 12.51 14.67
CA ALA A 212 -3.93 13.91 14.32
C ALA A 212 -2.84 14.08 13.24
N PHE A 213 -1.74 13.35 13.36
CA PHE A 213 -0.65 13.36 12.38
C PHE A 213 -1.09 12.85 11.01
N ILE A 214 -1.79 11.70 10.95
CA ILE A 214 -2.33 11.14 9.72
C ILE A 214 -3.31 12.10 9.05
N ALA A 215 -4.21 12.72 9.83
CA ALA A 215 -5.15 13.72 9.31
C ALA A 215 -4.46 14.99 8.78
N ALA A 216 -3.30 15.35 9.34
CA ALA A 216 -2.49 16.47 8.86
C ALA A 216 -1.73 16.12 7.58
N ILE A 217 -1.15 14.91 7.47
CA ILE A 217 -0.43 14.44 6.28
C ILE A 217 -1.29 14.52 5.02
N ARG A 218 -2.59 14.25 5.12
CA ARG A 218 -3.52 14.39 3.99
C ARG A 218 -3.39 15.75 3.29
N ARG A 219 -3.12 16.83 4.02
CA ARG A 219 -2.98 18.20 3.48
C ARG A 219 -1.56 18.53 3.01
N SER A 220 -0.61 17.60 3.15
CA SER A 220 0.76 17.83 2.72
C SER A 220 0.86 17.94 1.19
N PRO A 221 1.80 18.72 0.65
CA PRO A 221 2.05 18.78 -0.79
C PRO A 221 2.36 17.41 -1.40
N TYR A 222 2.97 16.52 -0.62
CA TYR A 222 3.25 15.15 -1.02
C TYR A 222 1.98 14.40 -1.44
N ILE A 223 0.98 14.35 -0.55
CA ILE A 223 -0.29 13.66 -0.84
C ILE A 223 -1.11 14.41 -1.89
N GLN A 224 -1.15 15.75 -1.82
CA GLN A 224 -1.93 16.55 -2.76
C GLN A 224 -1.40 16.42 -4.20
N ARG A 225 -0.08 16.37 -4.40
CA ARG A 225 0.51 16.13 -5.72
C ARG A 225 0.19 14.73 -6.24
N GLY A 226 0.30 13.70 -5.41
CA GLY A 226 -0.01 12.35 -5.87
C GLY A 226 -1.48 12.15 -6.27
N LEU A 227 -2.40 12.82 -5.56
CA LEU A 227 -3.81 12.87 -5.96
C LEU A 227 -3.99 13.60 -7.29
N ALA A 228 -3.38 14.78 -7.45
CA ALA A 228 -3.44 15.54 -8.71
C ALA A 228 -2.85 14.75 -9.89
N ASN A 229 -1.75 14.02 -9.70
CA ASN A 229 -1.17 13.15 -10.72
C ASN A 229 -2.11 12.00 -11.09
N ASN A 230 -2.78 11.40 -10.10
CA ASN A 230 -3.80 10.38 -10.36
C ASN A 230 -5.00 10.95 -11.12
N GLU A 231 -5.47 12.15 -10.78
CA GLU A 231 -6.55 12.84 -11.50
C GLU A 231 -6.15 13.15 -12.95
N ALA A 232 -4.95 13.71 -13.17
CA ALA A 232 -4.43 13.98 -14.51
C ALA A 232 -4.35 12.71 -15.36
N TRP A 233 -3.92 11.57 -14.77
CA TRP A 233 -3.95 10.28 -15.45
C TRP A 233 -5.39 9.81 -15.80
N GLN A 234 -6.39 10.08 -14.96
CA GLN A 234 -7.78 9.76 -15.34
C GLN A 234 -8.24 10.54 -16.56
N GLU A 235 -7.87 11.81 -16.64
CA GLU A 235 -8.24 12.67 -17.76
C GLU A 235 -7.63 12.17 -19.07
N THR A 236 -6.37 11.75 -19.04
CA THR A 236 -5.72 11.18 -20.24
C THR A 236 -6.39 9.87 -20.69
N LEU A 237 -6.76 8.99 -19.75
CA LEU A 237 -7.54 7.79 -20.08
C LEU A 237 -8.94 8.09 -20.59
N GLY A 238 -9.61 9.10 -20.03
CA GLY A 238 -10.92 9.55 -20.49
C GLY A 238 -10.86 10.09 -21.92
N ALA A 239 -9.86 10.91 -22.22
CA ALA A 239 -9.63 11.45 -23.56
C ALA A 239 -9.30 10.36 -24.58
N ALA A 240 -8.46 9.38 -24.22
CA ALA A 240 -8.12 8.25 -25.09
C ALA A 240 -9.30 7.31 -25.40
N LYS A 241 -10.36 7.32 -24.59
CA LYS A 241 -11.61 6.57 -24.84
C LYS A 241 -12.64 7.34 -25.68
N ALA A 242 -12.48 8.65 -25.82
CA ALA A 242 -13.41 9.52 -26.55
C ALA A 242 -12.99 9.77 -28.02
N MET A 243 -11.81 9.29 -28.42
CA MET A 243 -11.29 9.27 -29.80
C MET A 243 -11.55 7.91 -30.44
#